data_AF-A0A645BW47-F1
#
_entry.id   AF-A0A645BW47-F1
#
_cell.length_a   1.000
_cell.length_b   1.000
_cell.length_c   1.000
_cell.angle_alpha   90.00
_cell.angle_beta   90.00
_cell.angle_gamma   90.00
#
_symmetry.space_group_name_H-M   'P 1'
#
loop_
_entity.id
_entity.type
_entity.pdbx_description
1 polymer ?
#
loop_
_entity_poly.entity_id
_entity_poly.type
_entity_poly.pdbx_seq_one_letter_code
_entity_poly.pdbx_strand_id
1 'polypeptide(L)'
;MQPLLGPGQHAYANARLAEPGMAVPDAEALRVIPNTDRVLWASEGDFSRGFGPELNEMRREGTWLRDWPLPDMLRLPPRHDKAVRETPPQGPRGGLTLEGMALSPDARTLWLSMEGPLLQDGEMSSPGQTGAPVRITAFDVPTRKAVRQIAYLPDAVSASVQWLRPRPINGVSDILADGPDHLLVLERSFSVDEGWGARLYRIAVHHPGTDNAATDVLRMRRLIDGQYRTVPKQLVLDFAKLGLRSVDNLEGMTWGSPLASGERVLLLVSDNNFNPAEVTQFIALAEQPRCHVE
;
A
#
# COMPACT_ATOMS: atom_id res chain seq x y z
N MET A 1 -8.03 -26.50 -0.48
CA MET A 1 -7.13 -25.37 -0.77
C MET A 1 -5.79 -25.70 -0.12
N GLN A 2 -4.67 -25.67 -0.86
CA GLN A 2 -3.35 -25.84 -0.25
C GLN A 2 -2.96 -24.54 0.47
N PRO A 3 -2.23 -24.60 1.60
CA PRO A 3 -1.75 -23.40 2.28
C PRO A 3 -0.69 -22.69 1.44
N LEU A 4 -0.52 -21.38 1.67
CA LEU A 4 0.65 -20.66 1.20
C LEU A 4 1.89 -21.23 1.88
N LEU A 5 2.90 -21.56 1.08
CA LEU A 5 4.17 -22.10 1.56
C LEU A 5 5.21 -20.98 1.66
N GLY A 6 6.14 -21.08 2.60
CA GLY A 6 7.31 -20.21 2.67
C GLY A 6 8.50 -20.72 1.84
N PRO A 7 9.67 -20.07 1.91
CA PRO A 7 10.87 -20.45 1.16
C PRO A 7 11.31 -21.90 1.33
N GLY A 8 11.12 -22.46 2.52
CA GLY A 8 11.40 -23.86 2.83
C GLY A 8 10.34 -24.85 2.34
N GLN A 9 9.32 -24.41 1.59
CA GLN A 9 8.16 -25.19 1.14
C GLN A 9 7.32 -25.79 2.28
N HIS A 10 7.36 -25.15 3.45
CA HIS A 10 6.49 -25.46 4.58
C HIS A 10 5.41 -24.39 4.69
N ALA A 11 4.21 -24.76 5.15
CA ALA A 11 3.17 -23.80 5.44
C ALA A 11 3.65 -22.78 6.47
N TYR A 12 3.24 -21.52 6.31
CA TYR A 12 3.50 -20.51 7.33
C TYR A 12 2.89 -20.89 8.68
N ALA A 13 3.58 -20.48 9.74
CA ALA A 13 3.15 -20.80 11.09
C ALA A 13 1.82 -20.08 11.40
N ASN A 14 0.96 -20.76 12.16
CA ASN A 14 -0.17 -20.07 12.79
C ASN A 14 0.39 -19.04 13.78
N ALA A 15 -0.08 -17.79 13.70
CA ALA A 15 0.38 -16.71 14.58
C ALA A 15 0.31 -17.06 16.08
N ARG A 16 -0.69 -17.85 16.49
CA ARG A 16 -0.89 -18.30 17.88
C ARG A 16 0.11 -19.37 18.33
N LEU A 17 0.80 -20.02 17.39
CA LEU A 17 1.72 -21.13 17.63
C LEU A 17 3.17 -20.81 17.21
N ALA A 18 3.42 -19.63 16.65
CA ALA A 18 4.73 -19.28 16.12
C ALA A 18 5.72 -18.97 17.26
N GLU A 19 6.96 -19.45 17.12
CA GLU A 19 8.10 -19.15 18.00
C GLU A 19 8.98 -18.02 17.43
N PRO A 20 9.85 -17.38 18.24
CA PRO A 20 10.80 -16.39 17.73
C PRO A 20 11.65 -16.94 16.56
N GLY A 21 11.78 -16.18 15.48
CA GLY A 21 12.48 -16.63 14.27
C GLY A 21 11.64 -17.50 13.32
N MET A 22 10.35 -17.72 13.60
CA MET A 22 9.39 -18.26 12.64
C MET A 22 8.62 -17.13 11.96
N ALA A 23 8.60 -17.12 10.63
CA ALA A 23 7.85 -16.13 9.87
C ALA A 23 6.35 -16.34 10.05
N VAL A 24 5.67 -15.28 10.49
CA VAL A 24 4.22 -15.15 10.41
C VAL A 24 3.99 -14.01 9.42
N PRO A 25 3.51 -14.30 8.21
CA PRO A 25 3.27 -13.25 7.25
C PRO A 25 2.03 -12.47 7.67
N ASP A 26 2.15 -11.16 7.58
CA ASP A 26 1.04 -10.22 7.67
C ASP A 26 0.75 -9.77 6.24
N ALA A 27 -0.25 -10.35 5.60
CA ALA A 27 -0.40 -10.34 4.14
C ALA A 27 -1.45 -9.32 3.71
N GLU A 28 -1.01 -8.28 3.00
CA GLU A 28 -1.87 -7.14 2.63
C GLU A 28 -2.31 -7.20 1.17
N ALA A 29 -1.44 -6.77 0.25
CA ALA A 29 -1.77 -6.73 -1.17
C ALA A 29 -1.47 -8.04 -1.89
N LEU A 30 -2.35 -8.42 -2.83
CA LEU A 30 -2.14 -9.54 -3.76
C LEU A 30 -2.53 -9.16 -5.19
N ARG A 31 -1.70 -9.54 -6.17
CA ARG A 31 -1.98 -9.39 -7.61
C ARG A 31 -1.63 -10.66 -8.38
N VAL A 32 -2.49 -11.02 -9.31
CA VAL A 32 -2.25 -12.12 -10.25
C VAL A 32 -1.42 -11.59 -11.43
N ILE A 33 -0.34 -12.28 -11.80
CA ILE A 33 0.40 -11.92 -13.03
C ILE A 33 -0.38 -12.46 -14.23
N PRO A 34 -0.86 -11.60 -15.15
CA PRO A 34 -1.69 -12.02 -16.28
C PRO A 34 -1.01 -13.09 -17.14
N ASN A 35 -1.81 -14.02 -17.68
CA ASN A 35 -1.34 -15.12 -18.55
C ASN A 35 -0.29 -16.05 -17.93
N THR A 36 -0.19 -16.07 -16.60
CA THR A 36 0.66 -17.00 -15.85
C THR A 36 -0.11 -17.66 -14.71
N ASP A 37 0.46 -18.71 -14.15
CA ASP A 37 0.02 -19.35 -12.92
C ASP A 37 0.59 -18.67 -11.66
N ARG A 38 1.11 -17.44 -11.78
CA ARG A 38 1.83 -16.77 -10.70
C ARG A 38 1.00 -15.67 -10.04
N VAL A 39 1.26 -15.47 -8.77
CA VAL A 39 0.74 -14.38 -7.95
C VAL A 39 1.89 -13.67 -7.26
N LEU A 40 1.72 -12.37 -7.09
CA LEU A 40 2.53 -11.52 -6.24
C LEU A 40 1.72 -11.18 -5.01
N TRP A 41 2.35 -11.17 -3.85
CA TRP A 41 1.73 -10.64 -2.64
C TRP A 41 2.77 -9.95 -1.76
N ALA A 42 2.33 -8.94 -1.03
CA ALA A 42 3.15 -8.19 -0.11
C ALA A 42 2.87 -8.60 1.33
N SER A 43 3.91 -8.51 2.16
CA SER A 43 3.76 -8.65 3.60
C SER A 43 4.34 -7.45 4.32
N GLU A 44 3.68 -7.04 5.40
CA GLU A 44 4.24 -6.05 6.31
C GLU A 44 5.45 -6.58 7.09
N GLY A 45 5.41 -7.87 7.37
CA GLY A 45 6.37 -8.59 8.18
C GLY A 45 6.11 -8.52 9.67
N ASP A 46 6.64 -9.50 10.40
CA ASP A 46 6.61 -9.53 11.86
C ASP A 46 7.93 -8.99 12.44
N PHE A 47 7.96 -7.68 12.66
CA PHE A 47 9.16 -6.99 13.13
C PHE A 47 9.61 -7.53 14.48
N SER A 48 8.68 -7.98 15.34
CA SER A 48 8.97 -8.51 16.67
C SER A 48 9.77 -9.80 16.58
N ARG A 49 9.50 -10.63 15.56
CA ARG A 49 10.20 -11.88 15.24
C ARG A 49 11.40 -11.72 14.32
N GLY A 50 11.65 -10.51 13.82
CA GLY A 50 12.81 -10.18 12.98
C GLY A 50 12.55 -10.28 11.48
N PHE A 51 11.27 -10.35 11.07
CA PHE A 51 10.86 -10.34 9.67
C PHE A 51 10.45 -8.92 9.29
N GLY A 52 10.99 -8.43 8.18
CA GLY A 52 10.64 -7.13 7.63
C GLY A 52 9.60 -7.23 6.53
N PRO A 53 9.33 -6.12 5.84
CA PRO A 53 8.41 -6.14 4.72
C PRO A 53 8.97 -7.00 3.57
N GLU A 54 8.09 -7.70 2.87
CA GLU A 54 8.45 -8.63 1.81
C GLU A 54 7.54 -8.47 0.58
N LEU A 55 8.10 -8.65 -0.61
CA LEU A 55 7.35 -8.84 -1.85
C LEU A 55 7.62 -10.25 -2.35
N ASN A 56 6.61 -11.12 -2.28
CA ASN A 56 6.71 -12.54 -2.56
C ASN A 56 6.06 -12.89 -3.90
N GLU A 57 6.70 -13.78 -4.65
CA GLU A 57 6.17 -14.39 -5.86
C GLU A 57 5.92 -15.89 -5.61
N MET A 58 4.72 -16.34 -5.98
CA MET A 58 4.27 -17.71 -5.75
C MET A 58 3.51 -18.24 -6.97
N ARG A 59 3.34 -19.56 -7.03
CA ARG A 59 2.30 -20.15 -7.89
C ARG A 59 0.93 -20.06 -7.21
N ARG A 60 -0.14 -20.04 -8.00
CA ARG A 60 -1.53 -19.93 -7.53
C ARG A 60 -1.95 -21.08 -6.62
N GLU A 61 -1.31 -22.25 -6.71
CA GLU A 61 -1.56 -23.37 -5.80
C GLU A 61 -0.89 -23.20 -4.43
N GLY A 62 -0.06 -22.17 -4.22
CA GLY A 62 0.58 -21.85 -2.94
C GLY A 62 2.08 -22.17 -2.85
N THR A 63 2.67 -22.73 -3.91
CA THR A 63 4.12 -23.00 -3.94
C THR A 63 4.91 -21.70 -3.99
N TRP A 64 5.77 -21.46 -3.00
CA TRP A 64 6.68 -20.30 -2.99
C TRP A 64 7.70 -20.41 -4.12
N LEU A 65 7.95 -19.31 -4.82
CA LEU A 65 8.95 -19.26 -5.89
C LEU A 65 10.18 -18.44 -5.50
N ARG A 66 9.98 -17.22 -4.97
CA ARG A 66 11.04 -16.26 -4.63
C ARG A 66 10.48 -15.03 -3.94
N ASP A 67 11.33 -14.27 -3.27
CA ASP A 67 11.13 -12.86 -2.98
C ASP A 67 11.66 -11.96 -4.11
N TRP A 68 11.12 -10.74 -4.20
CA TRP A 68 11.67 -9.66 -5.00
C TRP A 68 12.51 -8.74 -4.11
N PRO A 69 13.71 -8.33 -4.56
CA PRO A 69 14.59 -7.51 -3.75
C PRO A 69 14.02 -6.10 -3.58
N LEU A 70 13.67 -5.73 -2.35
CA LEU A 70 13.24 -4.37 -2.02
C LEU A 70 14.45 -3.41 -1.96
N PRO A 71 14.25 -2.11 -2.29
CA PRO A 71 15.23 -1.08 -1.97
C PRO A 71 15.64 -1.12 -0.50
N ASP A 72 16.94 -0.94 -0.21
CA ASP A 72 17.48 -1.14 1.14
C ASP A 72 16.75 -0.33 2.22
N MET A 73 16.26 0.86 1.89
CA MET A 73 15.53 1.72 2.83
C MET A 73 14.15 1.20 3.24
N LEU A 74 13.57 0.26 2.48
CA LEU A 74 12.27 -0.35 2.76
C LEU A 74 12.41 -1.65 3.55
N ARG A 75 13.63 -2.16 3.70
CA ARG A 75 13.90 -3.42 4.41
C ARG A 75 14.01 -3.14 5.90
N LEU A 76 13.63 -4.11 6.72
CA LEU A 76 13.93 -4.07 8.15
C LEU A 76 15.46 -4.05 8.32
N PRO A 77 16.04 -3.03 8.97
CA PRO A 77 17.47 -2.99 9.21
C PRO A 77 17.91 -4.24 9.98
N PRO A 78 19.08 -4.83 9.66
CA PRO A 78 19.60 -5.94 10.44
C PRO A 78 19.62 -5.56 11.92
N ARG A 79 19.08 -6.43 12.77
CA ARG A 79 19.30 -6.33 14.21
C ARG A 79 20.77 -6.66 14.48
N HIS A 80 21.67 -5.71 14.26
CA HIS A 80 22.99 -5.80 14.87
C HIS A 80 22.81 -5.89 16.39
N ASP A 81 23.79 -6.49 17.08
CA ASP A 81 23.81 -6.62 18.53
C ASP A 81 23.20 -5.38 19.20
N LYS A 82 22.45 -5.56 20.29
CA LYS A 82 21.67 -4.53 21.01
C LYS A 82 22.40 -3.17 21.24
N ALA A 83 23.72 -3.14 21.05
CA ALA A 83 24.61 -1.99 21.10
C ALA A 83 24.62 -1.06 19.86
N VAL A 84 24.18 -1.48 18.66
CA VAL A 84 24.21 -0.62 17.45
C VAL A 84 22.81 -0.48 16.85
N ARG A 85 21.98 0.35 17.46
CA ARG A 85 20.81 0.92 16.79
C ARG A 85 21.26 2.21 16.12
N GLU A 86 20.97 2.36 14.82
CA GLU A 86 21.16 3.64 14.15
C GLU A 86 20.45 4.75 14.95
N THR A 87 21.16 5.85 15.16
CA THR A 87 20.65 7.02 15.89
C THR A 87 20.77 8.24 14.97
N PRO A 88 19.65 8.83 14.51
CA PRO A 88 18.26 8.42 14.75
C PRO A 88 17.91 7.09 14.03
N PRO A 89 16.85 6.38 14.48
CA PRO A 89 16.40 5.15 13.85
C PRO A 89 15.93 5.40 12.39
N GLN A 90 16.17 4.43 11.52
CA GLN A 90 15.84 4.50 10.08
C GLN A 90 15.05 3.26 9.65
N GLY A 91 14.41 3.38 8.49
CA GLY A 91 13.68 2.30 7.83
C GLY A 91 12.17 2.32 8.08
N PRO A 92 11.49 1.22 7.76
CA PRO A 92 10.04 1.10 7.87
C PRO A 92 9.56 1.13 9.33
N ARG A 93 8.28 1.45 9.52
CA ARG A 93 7.57 1.42 10.81
C ARG A 93 6.70 0.16 10.83
N GLY A 94 6.85 -0.72 11.83
CA GLY A 94 6.02 -1.93 11.89
C GLY A 94 4.53 -1.59 11.98
N GLY A 95 3.68 -2.31 11.25
CA GLY A 95 2.24 -2.03 11.16
C GLY A 95 1.88 -0.89 10.21
N LEU A 96 2.81 -0.44 9.36
CA LEU A 96 2.72 0.78 8.51
C LEU A 96 3.64 0.67 7.27
N THR A 97 3.67 -0.50 6.64
CA THR A 97 4.64 -0.90 5.63
C THR A 97 4.00 -1.25 4.29
N LEU A 98 4.29 -2.40 3.69
CA LEU A 98 3.87 -2.71 2.32
C LEU A 98 2.40 -3.11 2.26
N GLU A 99 1.57 -2.15 1.85
CA GLU A 99 0.12 -2.24 2.00
C GLU A 99 -0.60 -2.38 0.65
N GLY A 100 -0.14 -1.65 -0.38
CA GLY A 100 -0.81 -1.57 -1.68
C GLY A 100 0.07 -2.04 -2.84
N MET A 101 -0.56 -2.62 -3.86
CA MET A 101 0.14 -3.13 -5.05
C MET A 101 -0.65 -2.91 -6.34
N ALA A 102 -0.02 -2.49 -7.43
CA ALA A 102 -0.68 -2.35 -8.73
C ALA A 102 0.20 -2.84 -9.87
N LEU A 103 -0.33 -3.72 -10.72
CA LEU A 103 0.31 -4.06 -12.00
C LEU A 103 -0.17 -3.11 -13.09
N SER A 104 0.75 -2.58 -13.90
CA SER A 104 0.39 -1.82 -15.09
C SER A 104 -0.42 -2.70 -16.05
N PRO A 105 -1.26 -2.11 -16.92
CA PRO A 105 -2.10 -2.89 -17.84
C PRO A 105 -1.33 -3.84 -18.76
N ASP A 106 -0.08 -3.51 -19.09
CA ASP A 106 0.82 -4.36 -19.89
C ASP A 106 1.62 -5.37 -19.06
N ALA A 107 1.42 -5.40 -17.74
CA ALA A 107 2.10 -6.23 -16.75
C ALA A 107 3.63 -6.11 -16.76
N ARG A 108 4.18 -4.97 -17.24
CA ARG A 108 5.62 -4.71 -17.26
C ARG A 108 6.12 -3.96 -16.04
N THR A 109 5.25 -3.21 -15.38
CA THR A 109 5.58 -2.44 -14.18
C THR A 109 4.70 -2.89 -13.02
N LEU A 110 5.32 -3.15 -11.88
CA LEU A 110 4.64 -3.33 -10.61
C LEU A 110 4.88 -2.10 -9.75
N TRP A 111 3.81 -1.43 -9.33
CA TRP A 111 3.86 -0.40 -8.28
C TRP A 111 3.55 -1.03 -6.93
N LEU A 112 4.29 -0.61 -5.91
CA LEU A 112 4.19 -1.10 -4.54
C LEU A 112 4.25 0.10 -3.59
N SER A 113 3.27 0.27 -2.72
CA SER A 113 3.18 1.41 -1.78
C SER A 113 3.47 1.02 -0.34
N MET A 114 4.12 1.94 0.37
CA MET A 114 4.12 1.94 1.83
C MET A 114 2.81 2.57 2.36
N GLU A 115 2.23 2.06 3.45
CA GLU A 115 1.10 2.68 4.15
C GLU A 115 1.53 3.99 4.82
N GLY A 116 2.67 3.94 5.51
CA GLY A 116 3.24 5.07 6.26
C GLY A 116 4.62 5.53 5.76
N PRO A 117 5.05 6.75 6.16
CA PRO A 117 6.38 7.25 5.88
C PRO A 117 7.45 6.45 6.63
N LEU A 118 8.64 6.36 6.02
CA LEU A 118 9.82 5.82 6.72
C LEU A 118 10.21 6.71 7.91
N LEU A 119 10.85 6.12 8.91
CA LEU A 119 11.28 6.81 10.12
C LEU A 119 12.13 8.06 9.82
N GLN A 120 13.04 7.96 8.85
CA GLN A 120 13.91 9.07 8.46
C GLN A 120 13.20 10.14 7.63
N ASP A 121 12.11 9.80 6.94
CA ASP A 121 11.41 10.76 6.07
C ASP A 121 10.53 11.72 6.90
N GLY A 122 10.09 11.31 8.09
CA GLY A 122 9.45 12.18 9.07
C GLY A 122 8.27 11.51 9.79
N GLU A 123 7.48 12.30 10.51
CA GLU A 123 6.39 11.82 11.37
C GLU A 123 5.16 11.37 10.59
N MET A 124 4.30 10.57 11.26
CA MET A 124 2.95 10.27 10.78
C MET A 124 2.10 11.55 10.71
N SER A 125 1.01 11.48 9.95
CA SER A 125 -0.04 12.50 9.99
C SER A 125 -0.60 12.65 11.42
N SER A 126 -1.11 13.84 11.71
CA SER A 126 -1.83 14.12 12.95
C SER A 126 -3.07 14.97 12.66
N PRO A 127 -4.00 15.13 13.61
CA PRO A 127 -5.22 15.88 13.35
C PRO A 127 -4.94 17.31 12.89
N GLY A 128 -5.40 17.63 11.68
CA GLY A 128 -5.19 18.93 11.02
C GLY A 128 -3.80 19.17 10.45
N GLN A 129 -2.89 18.17 10.46
CA GLN A 129 -1.54 18.29 9.90
C GLN A 129 -1.16 17.05 9.07
N THR A 130 -0.65 17.29 7.87
CA THR A 130 -0.08 16.22 7.04
C THR A 130 1.18 15.67 7.70
N GLY A 131 1.42 14.38 7.48
CA GLY A 131 2.68 13.73 7.88
C GLY A 131 3.77 13.94 6.84
N ALA A 132 4.84 13.16 6.96
CA ALA A 132 5.81 12.99 5.89
C ALA A 132 5.23 12.16 4.72
N PRO A 133 5.78 12.30 3.50
CA PRO A 133 5.35 11.49 2.37
C PRO A 133 5.68 10.00 2.55
N VAL A 134 4.79 9.16 2.03
CA VAL A 134 5.04 7.73 1.82
C VAL A 134 5.75 7.50 0.49
N ARG A 135 6.38 6.34 0.34
CA ARG A 135 7.11 5.97 -0.88
C ARG A 135 6.30 4.94 -1.67
N ILE A 136 6.09 5.23 -2.96
CA ILE A 136 5.50 4.28 -3.93
C ILE A 136 6.60 3.89 -4.93
N THR A 137 6.93 2.62 -5.00
CA THR A 137 8.07 2.08 -5.76
C THR A 137 7.60 1.33 -6.99
N ALA A 138 8.13 1.68 -8.16
CA ALA A 138 7.95 0.92 -9.38
C ALA A 138 9.07 -0.11 -9.55
N PHE A 139 8.69 -1.33 -9.88
CA PHE A 139 9.57 -2.43 -10.25
C PHE A 139 9.33 -2.81 -11.71
N ASP A 140 10.42 -3.04 -12.44
CA ASP A 140 10.35 -3.72 -13.73
C ASP A 140 10.09 -5.21 -13.49
N VAL A 141 8.98 -5.72 -14.00
CA VAL A 141 8.52 -7.11 -13.72
C VAL A 141 9.51 -8.15 -14.27
N PRO A 142 10.05 -8.05 -15.51
CA PRO A 142 11.01 -9.02 -16.02
C PRO A 142 12.30 -9.13 -15.19
N THR A 143 12.87 -7.99 -14.79
CA THR A 143 14.13 -7.95 -14.03
C THR A 143 13.95 -8.00 -12.52
N ARG A 144 12.74 -7.72 -12.04
CA ARG A 144 12.34 -7.63 -10.62
C ARG A 144 13.09 -6.53 -9.85
N LYS A 145 13.62 -5.55 -10.57
CA LYS A 145 14.40 -4.46 -10.00
C LYS A 145 13.51 -3.24 -9.80
N ALA A 146 13.66 -2.57 -8.66
CA ALA A 146 13.13 -1.22 -8.50
C ALA A 146 13.78 -0.30 -9.54
N VAL A 147 12.94 0.37 -10.32
CA VAL A 147 13.37 1.25 -11.43
C VAL A 147 13.03 2.72 -11.18
N ARG A 148 12.07 2.99 -10.29
CA ARG A 148 11.69 4.35 -9.90
C ARG A 148 11.00 4.33 -8.54
N GLN A 149 11.04 5.44 -7.82
CA GLN A 149 10.22 5.63 -6.63
C GLN A 149 9.69 7.07 -6.62
N ILE A 150 8.44 7.25 -6.20
CA ILE A 150 7.82 8.57 -6.07
C ILE A 150 7.41 8.81 -4.62
N ALA A 151 7.47 10.07 -4.20
CA ALA A 151 6.94 10.52 -2.91
C ALA A 151 5.46 10.88 -3.06
N TYR A 152 4.59 10.23 -2.29
CA TYR A 152 3.16 10.51 -2.20
C TYR A 152 2.85 11.10 -0.83
N LEU A 153 2.12 12.20 -0.77
CA LEU A 153 1.77 12.84 0.50
C LEU A 153 0.31 12.52 0.85
N PRO A 154 0.01 11.66 1.84
CA PRO A 154 -1.34 11.46 2.33
C PRO A 154 -1.94 12.74 2.91
N ASP A 155 -3.26 12.86 2.89
CA ASP A 155 -3.93 13.99 3.53
C ASP A 155 -3.78 13.93 5.05
N ALA A 156 -3.99 15.07 5.70
CA ALA A 156 -4.09 15.12 7.15
C ALA A 156 -5.28 14.28 7.62
N VAL A 157 -5.17 13.75 8.84
CA VAL A 157 -6.37 13.26 9.53
C VAL A 157 -7.29 14.45 9.80
N SER A 158 -8.61 14.22 9.74
CA SER A 158 -9.59 15.22 10.16
C SER A 158 -9.25 15.78 11.55
N ALA A 159 -9.76 16.97 11.87
CA ALA A 159 -9.52 17.63 13.15
C ALA A 159 -10.24 16.88 14.29
N SER A 160 -9.69 15.73 14.66
CA SER A 160 -10.19 14.82 15.66
C SER A 160 -9.54 15.05 17.02
N VAL A 161 -10.11 14.42 18.05
CA VAL A 161 -9.64 14.57 19.43
C VAL A 161 -8.28 13.88 19.67
N GLN A 162 -7.19 14.65 19.62
CA GLN A 162 -5.79 14.17 19.70
C GLN A 162 -5.41 13.39 20.98
N TRP A 163 -6.12 13.58 22.09
CA TRP A 163 -5.82 12.92 23.37
C TRP A 163 -6.42 11.51 23.48
N LEU A 164 -7.36 11.14 22.60
CA LEU A 164 -7.89 9.78 22.54
C LEU A 164 -6.85 8.78 22.01
N ARG A 165 -7.07 7.50 22.32
CA ARG A 165 -6.25 6.38 21.86
C ARG A 165 -7.15 5.32 21.20
N PRO A 166 -6.72 4.69 20.09
CA PRO A 166 -5.44 4.91 19.40
C PRO A 166 -5.36 6.31 18.77
N ARG A 167 -4.13 6.75 18.48
CA ARG A 167 -3.95 8.08 17.86
C ARG A 167 -4.61 8.07 16.48
N PRO A 168 -5.19 9.19 16.05
CA PRO A 168 -5.73 9.30 14.71
C PRO A 168 -4.63 9.09 13.67
N ILE A 169 -4.93 8.34 12.61
CA ILE A 169 -4.00 7.99 11.54
C ILE A 169 -4.64 8.16 10.17
N ASN A 170 -3.82 8.43 9.16
CA ASN A 170 -4.18 8.33 7.74
C ASN A 170 -2.96 7.81 6.96
N GLY A 171 -3.18 6.81 6.12
CA GLY A 171 -2.17 6.12 5.34
C GLY A 171 -2.73 5.65 4.00
N VAL A 172 -1.87 5.10 3.15
CA VAL A 172 -2.27 4.48 1.88
C VAL A 172 -2.65 3.03 2.15
N SER A 173 -3.91 2.64 1.96
CA SER A 173 -4.39 1.27 2.20
C SER A 173 -4.46 0.36 0.97
N ASP A 174 -4.53 0.91 -0.24
CA ASP A 174 -4.30 0.14 -1.47
C ASP A 174 -3.96 1.07 -2.65
N ILE A 175 -3.37 0.51 -3.71
CA ILE A 175 -3.18 1.17 -5.00
C ILE A 175 -3.65 0.28 -6.15
N LEU A 176 -4.12 0.89 -7.24
CA LEU A 176 -4.65 0.18 -8.40
C LEU A 176 -4.29 0.91 -9.68
N ALA A 177 -3.92 0.19 -10.74
CA ALA A 177 -3.63 0.82 -12.02
C ALA A 177 -4.90 1.40 -12.64
N ASP A 178 -4.82 2.62 -13.15
CA ASP A 178 -5.91 3.30 -13.85
C ASP A 178 -5.45 3.79 -15.22
N GLY A 179 -5.30 2.82 -16.12
CA GLY A 179 -4.63 3.01 -17.41
C GLY A 179 -3.10 2.95 -17.27
N PRO A 180 -2.36 3.30 -18.34
CA PRO A 180 -0.91 3.16 -18.38
C PRO A 180 -0.19 4.19 -17.49
N ASP A 181 -0.76 5.39 -17.32
CA ASP A 181 -0.03 6.53 -16.76
C ASP A 181 -0.54 6.98 -15.39
N HIS A 182 -1.55 6.30 -14.83
CA HIS A 182 -2.14 6.71 -13.55
C HIS A 182 -2.30 5.53 -12.60
N LEU A 183 -2.28 5.85 -11.31
CA LEU A 183 -2.74 4.98 -10.24
C LEU A 183 -3.93 5.62 -9.55
N LEU A 184 -4.87 4.79 -9.12
CA LEU A 184 -5.74 5.10 -7.99
C LEU A 184 -4.98 4.79 -6.70
N VAL A 185 -5.15 5.65 -5.71
CA VAL A 185 -4.60 5.51 -4.36
C VAL A 185 -5.76 5.62 -3.38
N LEU A 186 -5.98 4.56 -2.61
CA LEU A 186 -6.95 4.55 -1.53
C LEU A 186 -6.24 5.04 -0.26
N GLU A 187 -6.68 6.17 0.26
CA GLU A 187 -6.28 6.62 1.60
C GLU A 187 -7.34 6.19 2.60
N ARG A 188 -6.87 5.65 3.72
CA ARG A 188 -7.70 5.18 4.83
C ARG A 188 -7.28 5.87 6.11
N SER A 189 -8.27 6.44 6.80
CA SER A 189 -8.08 7.15 8.05
C SER A 189 -8.90 6.55 9.18
N PHE A 190 -8.39 6.62 10.39
CA PHE A 190 -9.14 6.28 11.60
C PHE A 190 -9.02 7.38 12.64
N SER A 191 -10.12 7.72 13.30
CA SER A 191 -10.12 8.41 14.59
C SER A 191 -11.20 7.84 15.50
N VAL A 192 -11.02 7.96 16.82
CA VAL A 192 -11.96 7.37 17.80
C VAL A 192 -13.36 8.00 17.74
N ASP A 193 -13.42 9.28 17.40
CA ASP A 193 -14.64 10.09 17.32
C ASP A 193 -15.35 10.01 15.96
N GLU A 194 -14.61 9.83 14.86
CA GLU A 194 -15.19 9.76 13.51
C GLU A 194 -15.29 8.32 12.97
N GLY A 195 -14.55 7.37 13.55
CA GLY A 195 -14.43 6.00 13.06
C GLY A 195 -13.51 5.91 11.83
N TRP A 196 -13.80 4.93 10.97
CA TRP A 196 -13.12 4.75 9.70
C TRP A 196 -13.60 5.76 8.65
N GLY A 197 -12.65 6.29 7.89
CA GLY A 197 -12.87 7.13 6.72
C GLY A 197 -11.99 6.68 5.57
N ALA A 198 -12.44 6.93 4.33
CA ALA A 198 -11.69 6.59 3.15
C ALA A 198 -11.87 7.63 2.04
N ARG A 199 -10.80 7.86 1.27
CA ARG A 199 -10.79 8.72 0.09
C ARG A 199 -10.01 8.07 -1.03
N LEU A 200 -10.55 8.14 -2.24
CA LEU A 200 -9.90 7.67 -3.45
C LEU A 200 -9.28 8.85 -4.18
N TYR A 201 -7.98 8.78 -4.43
CA TYR A 201 -7.24 9.75 -5.23
C TYR A 201 -6.76 9.13 -6.54
N ARG A 202 -6.56 9.97 -7.54
CA ARG A 202 -5.85 9.61 -8.77
C ARG A 202 -4.55 10.37 -8.82
N ILE A 203 -3.46 9.66 -9.10
CA ILE A 203 -2.14 10.24 -9.32
C ILE A 203 -1.65 9.91 -10.71
N ALA A 204 -0.86 10.80 -11.29
CA ALA A 204 -0.20 10.54 -12.56
C ALA A 204 1.25 10.08 -12.31
N VAL A 205 1.55 8.85 -12.72
CA VAL A 205 2.84 8.21 -12.48
C VAL A 205 3.80 8.33 -13.66
N HIS A 206 3.32 8.65 -14.86
CA HIS A 206 4.16 8.89 -16.03
C HIS A 206 3.93 10.27 -16.63
N HIS A 207 4.91 11.17 -16.44
CA HIS A 207 5.02 12.43 -17.19
C HIS A 207 6.49 12.85 -17.36
N PRO A 208 7.26 12.22 -18.27
CA PRO A 208 8.55 12.78 -18.66
C PRO A 208 8.33 14.13 -19.37
N GLY A 209 9.03 15.18 -18.93
CA GLY A 209 9.08 16.46 -19.65
C GLY A 209 7.98 17.47 -19.36
N THR A 210 7.18 17.29 -18.30
CA THR A 210 6.32 18.37 -17.76
C THR A 210 6.90 18.93 -16.47
N ASP A 211 6.70 20.22 -16.22
CA ASP A 211 7.23 20.90 -15.02
C ASP A 211 6.63 20.36 -13.70
N ASN A 212 5.52 19.62 -13.77
CA ASN A 212 4.79 19.05 -12.63
C ASN A 212 5.11 17.58 -12.35
N ALA A 213 6.12 17.00 -12.99
CA ALA A 213 6.50 15.60 -12.76
C ALA A 213 7.07 15.39 -11.35
N ALA A 214 6.60 14.31 -10.69
CA ALA A 214 7.15 13.83 -9.43
C ALA A 214 8.64 13.49 -9.58
N THR A 215 9.45 13.89 -8.60
CA THR A 215 10.87 13.55 -8.57
C THR A 215 11.04 12.04 -8.37
N ASP A 216 12.01 11.43 -9.07
CA ASP A 216 12.43 10.07 -8.75
C ASP A 216 13.28 10.08 -7.48
N VAL A 217 12.71 9.56 -6.40
CA VAL A 217 13.32 9.55 -5.05
C VAL A 217 13.99 8.22 -4.71
N LEU A 218 14.10 7.27 -5.66
CA LEU A 218 14.61 5.92 -5.40
C LEU A 218 16.02 5.92 -4.80
N ARG A 219 16.85 6.90 -5.18
CA ARG A 219 18.24 7.04 -4.68
C ARG A 219 18.37 7.97 -3.47
N MET A 220 17.26 8.55 -2.99
CA MET A 220 17.27 9.49 -1.87
C MET A 220 17.04 8.74 -0.56
N ARG A 221 18.09 8.58 0.25
CA ARG A 221 18.02 7.90 1.56
C ARG A 221 16.98 8.51 2.51
N ARG A 222 16.78 9.82 2.41
CA ARG A 222 15.83 10.62 3.17
C ARG A 222 15.14 11.62 2.25
N LEU A 223 13.85 11.84 2.44
CA LEU A 223 13.09 12.91 1.82
C LEU A 223 13.24 14.18 2.65
N ILE A 224 13.92 15.19 2.12
CA ILE A 224 14.12 16.49 2.77
C ILE A 224 13.31 17.53 2.00
N ASP A 225 12.43 18.24 2.69
CA ASP A 225 11.53 19.20 2.06
C ASP A 225 12.28 20.23 1.20
N GLY A 226 11.73 20.51 0.03
CA GLY A 226 12.36 21.36 -0.99
C GLY A 226 13.40 20.67 -1.88
N GLN A 227 13.81 19.43 -1.59
CA GLN A 227 14.75 18.68 -2.44
C GLN A 227 14.07 17.70 -3.41
N TYR A 228 12.76 17.56 -3.31
CA TYR A 228 11.96 16.69 -4.16
C TYR A 228 10.57 17.31 -4.38
N ARG A 229 9.90 16.86 -5.43
CA ARG A 229 8.49 17.13 -5.68
C ARG A 229 7.68 15.86 -5.44
N THR A 230 6.66 15.96 -4.60
CA THR A 230 5.65 14.92 -4.43
C THR A 230 4.85 14.74 -5.71
N VAL A 231 4.26 13.56 -5.90
CA VAL A 231 3.32 13.34 -6.99
C VAL A 231 2.03 14.13 -6.74
N PRO A 232 1.56 14.92 -7.71
CA PRO A 232 0.27 15.59 -7.57
C PRO A 232 -0.85 14.55 -7.54
N LYS A 233 -1.84 14.78 -6.68
CA LYS A 233 -3.01 13.92 -6.53
C LYS A 233 -4.29 14.70 -6.73
N GLN A 234 -5.29 14.04 -7.31
CA GLN A 234 -6.64 14.56 -7.50
C GLN A 234 -7.62 13.70 -6.73
N LEU A 235 -8.46 14.30 -5.88
CA LEU A 235 -9.55 13.58 -5.22
C LEU A 235 -10.55 13.11 -6.30
N VAL A 236 -10.79 11.80 -6.32
CA VAL A 236 -11.80 11.16 -7.19
C VAL A 236 -13.08 10.99 -6.40
N LEU A 237 -12.98 10.49 -5.17
CA LEU A 237 -14.14 10.14 -4.36
C LEU A 237 -13.83 10.27 -2.87
N ASP A 238 -14.76 10.87 -2.13
CA ASP A 238 -14.81 10.79 -0.68
C ASP A 238 -15.95 9.86 -0.30
N PHE A 239 -15.65 8.73 0.35
CA PHE A 239 -16.63 7.68 0.63
C PHE A 239 -17.69 8.13 1.63
N ALA A 240 -17.40 9.14 2.46
CA ALA A 240 -18.38 9.73 3.36
C ALA A 240 -19.56 10.39 2.60
N LYS A 241 -19.38 10.70 1.31
CA LYS A 241 -20.41 11.34 0.47
C LYS A 241 -21.34 10.34 -0.23
N LEU A 242 -21.10 9.04 -0.12
CA LEU A 242 -21.86 8.00 -0.83
C LEU A 242 -23.19 7.62 -0.15
N GLY A 243 -23.49 8.20 1.02
CA GLY A 243 -24.69 7.82 1.78
C GLY A 243 -24.65 6.37 2.29
N LEU A 244 -23.46 5.77 2.40
CA LEU A 244 -23.27 4.46 3.01
C LEU A 244 -23.64 4.53 4.49
N ARG A 245 -24.15 3.42 5.04
CA ARG A 245 -24.44 3.31 6.47
C ARG A 245 -23.20 3.57 7.33
N SER A 246 -22.06 3.05 6.87
CA SER A 246 -20.73 3.27 7.41
C SER A 246 -19.71 3.06 6.29
N VAL A 247 -18.57 3.72 6.45
CA VAL A 247 -17.31 3.34 5.80
C VAL A 247 -16.54 2.55 6.84
N ASP A 248 -15.94 1.43 6.44
CA ASP A 248 -15.15 0.57 7.32
C ASP A 248 -13.68 0.52 6.87
N ASN A 249 -12.88 -0.38 7.41
CA ASN A 249 -11.44 -0.54 7.13
C ASN A 249 -11.15 -0.96 5.66
N LEU A 250 -11.39 -0.08 4.68
CA LEU A 250 -11.21 -0.37 3.25
C LEU A 250 -9.73 -0.55 2.90
N GLU A 251 -9.37 -1.78 2.51
CA GLU A 251 -7.96 -2.24 2.33
C GLU A 251 -7.74 -3.01 1.03
N GLY A 252 -8.75 -3.10 0.17
CA GLY A 252 -8.58 -3.74 -1.11
C GLY A 252 -9.44 -3.12 -2.19
N MET A 253 -8.86 -2.98 -3.38
CA MET A 253 -9.60 -2.61 -4.58
C MET A 253 -9.16 -3.37 -5.84
N THR A 254 -10.11 -3.56 -6.75
CA THR A 254 -9.85 -4.15 -8.06
C THR A 254 -10.84 -3.63 -9.09
N TRP A 255 -10.42 -3.63 -10.35
CA TRP A 255 -11.36 -3.48 -11.46
C TRP A 255 -12.08 -4.81 -11.70
N GLY A 256 -13.41 -4.75 -11.78
CA GLY A 256 -14.23 -5.83 -12.26
C GLY A 256 -14.10 -6.02 -13.78
N SER A 257 -14.74 -7.07 -14.29
CA SER A 257 -14.86 -7.27 -15.74
C SER A 257 -15.52 -6.06 -16.40
N PRO A 258 -15.04 -5.61 -17.58
CA PRO A 258 -15.72 -4.56 -18.32
C PRO A 258 -17.19 -4.93 -18.57
N LEU A 259 -18.09 -3.98 -18.35
CA LEU A 259 -19.50 -4.18 -18.64
C LEU A 259 -19.77 -3.96 -20.13
N ALA A 260 -20.80 -4.63 -20.68
CA ALA A 260 -21.22 -4.44 -22.07
C ALA A 260 -21.66 -2.98 -22.35
N SER A 261 -22.07 -2.24 -21.31
CA SER A 261 -22.37 -0.81 -21.37
C SER A 261 -21.15 0.08 -21.58
N GLY A 262 -19.93 -0.47 -21.46
CA GLY A 262 -18.67 0.29 -21.52
C GLY A 262 -18.24 0.89 -20.17
N GLU A 263 -19.07 0.76 -19.13
CA GLU A 263 -18.71 1.16 -17.77
C GLU A 263 -17.62 0.25 -17.18
N ARG A 264 -16.72 0.84 -16.40
CA ARG A 264 -15.76 0.09 -15.57
C ARG A 264 -16.33 -0.02 -14.15
N VAL A 265 -16.23 -1.20 -13.54
CA VAL A 265 -16.67 -1.39 -12.15
C VAL A 265 -15.45 -1.40 -11.24
N LEU A 266 -15.37 -0.46 -10.31
CA LEU A 266 -14.42 -0.52 -9.21
C LEU A 266 -15.07 -1.30 -8.06
N LEU A 267 -14.45 -2.40 -7.66
CA LEU A 267 -14.82 -3.19 -6.49
C LEU A 267 -13.87 -2.86 -5.35
N LEU A 268 -14.41 -2.62 -4.16
CA LEU A 268 -13.65 -2.43 -2.94
C LEU A 268 -14.11 -3.41 -1.85
N VAL A 269 -13.20 -3.73 -0.94
CA VAL A 269 -13.47 -4.57 0.24
C VAL A 269 -12.88 -3.93 1.49
N SER A 270 -13.58 -4.05 2.62
CA SER A 270 -13.00 -3.79 3.94
C SER A 270 -12.57 -5.06 4.64
N ASP A 271 -11.43 -4.98 5.32
CA ASP A 271 -11.12 -5.92 6.38
C ASP A 271 -11.98 -5.60 7.61
N ASN A 272 -12.22 -6.59 8.46
CA ASN A 272 -12.92 -6.37 9.72
C ASN A 272 -11.99 -6.45 10.93
N ASN A 273 -10.67 -6.59 10.75
CA ASN A 273 -9.69 -6.73 11.82
C ASN A 273 -10.00 -7.85 12.83
N PHE A 274 -10.84 -8.83 12.46
CA PHE A 274 -11.47 -9.78 13.38
C PHE A 274 -12.18 -9.11 14.58
N ASN A 275 -12.56 -7.84 14.44
CA ASN A 275 -13.22 -7.01 15.42
C ASN A 275 -14.74 -7.07 15.20
N PRO A 276 -15.54 -7.47 16.21
CA PRO A 276 -17.00 -7.55 16.05
C PRO A 276 -17.69 -6.19 15.84
N ALA A 277 -16.98 -5.08 16.04
CA ALA A 277 -17.48 -3.73 15.74
C ALA A 277 -17.31 -3.32 14.26
N GLU A 278 -16.53 -4.06 13.49
CA GLU A 278 -16.21 -3.81 12.09
C GLU A 278 -16.85 -4.89 11.21
N VAL A 279 -17.16 -4.56 9.96
CA VAL A 279 -17.80 -5.47 9.00
C VAL A 279 -16.99 -5.59 7.72
N THR A 280 -16.92 -6.79 7.17
CA THR A 280 -16.49 -6.98 5.77
C THR A 280 -17.56 -6.43 4.85
N GLN A 281 -17.29 -5.29 4.25
CA GLN A 281 -18.14 -4.56 3.32
C GLN A 281 -17.58 -4.75 1.90
N PHE A 282 -18.46 -5.01 0.95
CA PHE A 282 -18.13 -4.92 -0.47
C PHE A 282 -18.83 -3.71 -1.08
N ILE A 283 -18.08 -2.83 -1.74
CA ILE A 283 -18.60 -1.67 -2.45
C ILE A 283 -18.32 -1.85 -3.94
N ALA A 284 -19.35 -1.70 -4.78
CA ALA A 284 -19.22 -1.71 -6.22
C ALA A 284 -19.62 -0.33 -6.77
N LEU A 285 -18.70 0.33 -7.46
CA LEU A 285 -18.90 1.65 -8.06
C LEU A 285 -18.75 1.54 -9.57
N ALA A 286 -19.73 2.05 -10.32
CA ALA A 286 -19.62 2.16 -11.77
C ALA A 286 -18.97 3.50 -12.13
N GLU A 287 -17.83 3.44 -12.82
CA GLU A 287 -17.27 4.59 -13.51
C GLU A 287 -17.90 4.68 -14.90
N GLN A 288 -18.62 5.79 -15.12
CA GLN A 288 -19.21 6.07 -16.41
C GLN A 288 -18.12 6.44 -17.43
N PRO A 289 -18.25 6.02 -18.70
CA PRO A 289 -17.38 6.48 -19.76
C PRO A 289 -17.38 8.01 -19.79
N ARG A 290 -16.20 8.63 -19.88
CA ARG A 290 -16.14 10.07 -20.12
C ARG A 290 -16.80 10.33 -21.47
N CYS A 291 -17.83 11.18 -21.51
CA CYS A 291 -18.32 11.70 -22.78
C CYS A 291 -17.15 12.37 -23.49
N HIS A 292 -16.77 11.85 -24.65
CA HIS A 292 -15.94 12.63 -25.58
C HIS A 292 -16.79 13.83 -25.99
N VAL A 293 -16.47 15.00 -25.45
CA VAL A 293 -16.94 16.25 -26.03
C VAL A 293 -16.07 16.46 -27.27
N GLU A 294 -16.65 16.20 -28.44
CA GLU A 294 -16.08 16.58 -29.74
C GLU A 294 -15.88 18.10 -29.85
#